data_AF-A0A4R8PSJ5-F1
#
_entry.id   AF-A0A4R8PSJ5-F1
#
_cell.length_a   1.000
_cell.length_b   1.000
_cell.length_c   1.000
_cell.angle_alpha   90.00
_cell.angle_beta   90.00
_cell.angle_gamma   90.00
#
_symmetry.space_group_name_H-M   'P 1'
#
loop_
_entity.id
_entity.type
_entity.pdbx_description
1 polymer ?
#
loop_
_entity_poly.entity_id
_entity_poly.type
_entity_poly.pdbx_seq_one_letter_code
_entity_poly.pdbx_strand_id
1 'polypeptide(L)'
;MSSQTQTAVRQVFRELHGIVVSAGRMQKTVKVRVGGQQWNQKVQKMFTKPKNYLVHDPNTSLRTGDVVSIVPGWRTSRHKRHVVKNIIAPYGTPIEERPPIPSEEERLAARIQQREAKEARRAIGKHSTTTSKAAPESEVD
;
A
#
# COMPACT_ATOMS: atom_id res chain seq x y z
N MET A 1 12.68 -11.13 20.73
CA MET A 1 11.94 -9.95 21.21
C MET A 1 10.47 -10.16 20.86
N SER A 2 9.65 -10.32 21.88
CA SER A 2 8.26 -10.76 21.86
C SER A 2 7.33 -9.80 21.11
N SER A 3 6.27 -10.35 20.51
CA SER A 3 5.30 -9.70 19.61
C SER A 3 4.34 -8.72 20.31
N GLN A 4 4.72 -8.15 21.45
CA GLN A 4 3.79 -7.43 22.35
C GLN A 4 4.04 -5.92 22.48
N THR A 5 5.03 -5.35 21.79
CA THR A 5 5.28 -3.89 21.87
C THR A 5 5.50 -3.27 20.50
N GLN A 6 4.46 -3.25 19.68
CA GLN A 6 4.30 -2.21 18.65
C GLN A 6 2.85 -1.75 18.64
N THR A 7 2.45 -1.01 19.68
CA THR A 7 1.45 0.03 19.51
C THR A 7 2.07 1.05 18.56
N ALA A 8 2.02 0.77 17.26
CA ALA A 8 2.42 1.71 16.25
C ALA A 8 1.45 2.90 16.39
N VAL A 9 1.99 4.08 16.65
CA VAL A 9 1.21 5.33 16.60
C VAL A 9 0.49 5.34 15.26
N ARG A 10 -0.84 5.23 15.28
CA ARG A 10 -1.67 5.29 14.08
C ARG A 10 -1.58 6.72 13.56
N GLN A 11 -0.67 6.96 12.62
CA GLN A 11 -0.55 8.26 12.00
C GLN A 11 -1.78 8.48 11.10
N VAL A 12 -2.66 9.37 11.52
CA VAL A 12 -3.83 9.76 10.74
C VAL A 12 -3.37 10.72 9.64
N PHE A 13 -3.56 10.29 8.40
CA PHE A 13 -3.29 11.12 7.23
C PHE A 13 -4.58 11.69 6.66
N ARG A 14 -4.49 12.86 6.02
CA ARG A 14 -5.64 13.47 5.34
C ARG A 14 -6.03 12.64 4.12
N GLU A 15 -7.33 12.42 3.98
CA GLU A 15 -7.93 11.81 2.79
C GLU A 15 -7.88 12.75 1.60
N LEU A 16 -7.63 12.18 0.42
CA LEU A 16 -7.63 12.88 -0.85
C LEU A 16 -8.69 12.24 -1.75
N HIS A 17 -9.59 13.06 -2.28
CA HIS A 17 -10.59 12.60 -3.23
C HIS A 17 -10.08 12.80 -4.65
N GLY A 18 -10.29 11.81 -5.51
CA GLY A 18 -9.83 11.86 -6.88
C GLY A 18 -10.57 10.91 -7.79
N ILE A 19 -10.25 10.99 -9.07
CA ILE A 19 -10.86 10.17 -10.12
C ILE A 19 -9.80 9.21 -10.66
N VAL A 20 -10.19 7.95 -10.88
CA VAL A 20 -9.34 6.94 -11.50
C VAL A 20 -9.19 7.24 -13.00
N VAL A 21 -7.98 7.62 -13.43
CA VAL A 21 -7.66 7.93 -14.83
C VAL A 21 -7.32 6.67 -15.62
N SER A 22 -6.70 5.68 -14.96
CA SER A 22 -6.39 4.40 -15.60
C SER A 22 -6.34 3.26 -14.59
N ALA A 23 -7.18 2.25 -14.83
CA ALA A 23 -7.16 0.94 -14.17
C ALA A 23 -6.76 -0.17 -15.17
N GLY A 24 -6.41 -1.35 -14.68
CA GLY A 24 -6.16 -2.57 -15.49
C GLY A 24 -4.82 -2.67 -16.22
N ARG A 25 -4.06 -1.57 -16.36
CA ARG A 25 -2.72 -1.59 -16.99
C ARG A 25 -1.61 -2.13 -16.09
N MET A 26 -1.81 -2.11 -14.78
CA MET A 26 -0.83 -2.55 -13.79
C MET A 26 -1.53 -3.37 -12.71
N GLN A 27 -0.88 -4.44 -12.26
CA GLN A 27 -1.39 -5.29 -11.19
C GLN A 27 -1.51 -4.50 -9.87
N LYS A 28 -2.65 -4.62 -9.20
CA LYS A 28 -2.92 -4.04 -7.86
C LYS A 28 -2.58 -2.54 -7.75
N THR A 29 -2.72 -1.80 -8.85
CA THR A 29 -2.28 -0.41 -8.97
C THR A 29 -3.17 0.35 -9.94
N VAL A 30 -3.59 1.55 -9.52
CA VAL A 30 -4.33 2.48 -10.38
C VAL A 30 -3.66 3.85 -10.40
N LYS A 31 -3.92 4.62 -11.45
CA LYS A 31 -3.53 6.03 -11.54
C LYS A 31 -4.73 6.90 -11.17
N VAL A 32 -4.62 7.67 -10.09
CA VAL A 32 -5.69 8.54 -9.59
C VAL A 32 -5.27 10.01 -9.76
N ARG A 33 -6.17 10.83 -10.30
CA ARG A 33 -6.00 12.28 -10.40
C ARG A 33 -6.70 12.95 -9.23
N VAL A 34 -5.95 13.72 -8.46
CA VAL A 34 -6.42 14.50 -7.32
C VAL A 34 -6.39 15.98 -7.68
N GLY A 35 -7.40 16.72 -7.21
CA GLY A 35 -7.47 18.18 -7.33
C GLY A 35 -6.31 18.86 -6.62
N GLY A 36 -5.82 19.94 -7.19
CA GLY A 36 -4.79 20.77 -6.59
C GLY A 36 -4.89 22.19 -7.11
N GLN A 37 -4.37 23.14 -6.34
CA GLN A 37 -4.28 24.54 -6.73
C GLN A 37 -2.84 25.01 -6.57
N GLN A 38 -2.44 25.95 -7.42
CA GLN A 38 -1.16 26.64 -7.32
C GLN A 38 -1.40 28.15 -7.40
N TRP A 39 -0.88 28.88 -6.42
CA TRP A 39 -0.84 30.32 -6.43
C TRP A 39 0.19 30.83 -7.45
N ASN A 40 -0.21 31.78 -8.30
CA ASN A 40 0.71 32.51 -9.15
C ASN A 40 0.98 33.89 -8.55
N GLN A 41 2.21 34.16 -8.13
CA GLN A 41 2.57 35.41 -7.44
C GLN A 41 2.46 36.65 -8.35
N LYS A 42 2.74 36.51 -9.66
CA LYS A 42 2.71 37.64 -10.60
C LYS A 42 1.29 38.08 -10.92
N VAL A 43 0.39 37.11 -11.08
CA VAL A 43 -1.02 37.35 -11.44
C VAL A 43 -1.92 37.44 -10.20
N GLN A 44 -1.39 37.07 -9.02
CA GLN A 44 -2.12 37.00 -7.75
C GLN A 44 -3.43 36.21 -7.83
N LYS A 45 -3.37 35.05 -8.50
CA LYS A 45 -4.52 34.18 -8.75
C LYS A 45 -4.19 32.72 -8.48
N MET A 46 -5.15 31.98 -7.92
CA MET A 46 -5.11 30.53 -7.81
C MET A 46 -5.46 29.87 -9.14
N PHE A 47 -4.58 29.00 -9.64
CA PHE A 47 -4.83 28.18 -10.82
C PHE A 47 -5.00 26.71 -10.44
N THR A 48 -5.84 25.99 -11.17
CA THR A 48 -6.01 24.55 -11.00
C THR A 48 -4.77 23.81 -11.50
N LYS A 49 -4.18 22.98 -10.63
CA LYS A 49 -3.02 22.15 -10.94
C LYS A 49 -3.26 20.74 -10.38
N PRO A 50 -3.95 19.87 -11.14
CA PRO A 50 -4.21 18.51 -10.70
C PRO A 50 -2.92 17.70 -10.62
N LYS A 51 -2.85 16.76 -9.68
CA LYS A 51 -1.72 15.84 -9.50
C LYS A 51 -2.18 14.40 -9.72
N ASN A 52 -1.35 13.60 -10.37
CA ASN A 52 -1.61 12.18 -10.57
C ASN A 52 -0.75 11.37 -9.59
N TYR A 53 -1.37 10.41 -8.90
CA TYR A 53 -0.68 9.49 -8.00
C TYR A 53 -0.86 8.05 -8.46
N LEU A 54 0.16 7.23 -8.19
CA LEU A 54 0.04 5.77 -8.27
C LEU A 54 -0.45 5.26 -6.92
N VAL A 55 -1.63 4.65 -6.94
CA VAL A 55 -2.35 4.21 -5.75
C VAL A 55 -2.38 2.69 -5.72
N HIS A 56 -2.13 2.11 -4.56
CA HIS A 56 -2.25 0.68 -4.35
C HIS A 56 -3.72 0.29 -4.13
N ASP A 57 -4.19 -0.62 -4.98
CA ASP A 57 -5.48 -1.29 -4.87
C ASP A 57 -5.21 -2.78 -4.57
N PRO A 58 -5.38 -3.27 -3.32
CA PRO A 58 -5.01 -4.64 -2.94
C PRO A 58 -5.74 -5.73 -3.73
N ASN A 59 -7.02 -5.51 -4.02
CA ASN A 59 -7.93 -6.51 -4.57
C ASN A 59 -8.35 -6.20 -6.02
N THR A 60 -7.81 -5.14 -6.64
CA THR A 60 -8.11 -4.76 -8.03
C THR A 60 -9.62 -4.50 -8.24
N SER A 61 -10.22 -3.80 -7.29
CA SER A 61 -11.66 -3.49 -7.27
C SER A 61 -12.03 -2.30 -8.15
N LEU A 62 -11.07 -1.45 -8.51
CA LEU A 62 -11.34 -0.20 -9.20
C LEU A 62 -11.41 -0.33 -10.72
N ARG A 63 -12.18 0.56 -11.35
CA ARG A 63 -12.32 0.73 -12.79
C ARG A 63 -11.99 2.18 -13.17
N THR A 64 -11.70 2.41 -14.45
CA THR A 64 -11.42 3.75 -14.96
C THR A 64 -12.71 4.58 -14.89
N GLY A 65 -12.65 5.78 -14.31
CA GLY A 65 -13.81 6.66 -14.13
C GLY A 65 -14.37 6.69 -12.70
N ASP A 66 -14.00 5.74 -11.84
CA ASP A 66 -14.47 5.73 -10.45
C ASP A 66 -13.98 6.97 -9.68
N VAL A 67 -14.83 7.49 -8.79
CA VAL A 67 -14.47 8.49 -7.79
C VAL A 67 -14.09 7.77 -6.50
N VAL A 68 -12.90 8.05 -5.98
CA VAL A 68 -12.30 7.30 -4.86
C VAL A 68 -11.73 8.23 -3.80
N SER A 69 -11.76 7.79 -2.55
CA SER A 69 -10.95 8.37 -1.47
C SER A 69 -9.64 7.57 -1.34
N ILE A 70 -8.53 8.28 -1.31
CA ILE A 70 -7.19 7.71 -1.15
C ILE A 70 -6.49 8.31 0.06
N VAL A 71 -5.67 7.50 0.71
CA VAL A 71 -4.91 7.88 1.91
C VAL A 71 -3.42 7.77 1.60
N PRO A 72 -2.60 8.79 1.90
CA PRO A 72 -1.14 8.70 1.77
C PRO A 72 -0.52 7.89 2.92
N GLY A 73 0.81 7.76 2.94
CA GLY A 73 1.53 7.06 4.01
C GLY A 73 1.66 5.55 3.80
N TRP A 74 0.92 4.96 2.85
CA TRP A 74 1.05 3.54 2.52
C TRP A 74 2.09 3.31 1.41
N ARG A 75 3.36 3.19 1.81
CA ARG A 75 4.45 2.89 0.86
C ARG A 75 4.47 1.40 0.51
N THR A 76 4.11 1.11 -0.74
CA THR A 76 4.15 -0.26 -1.32
C THR A 76 5.27 -0.40 -2.36
N SER A 77 5.65 0.69 -3.04
CA SER A 77 6.72 0.71 -4.05
C SER A 77 7.44 2.06 -4.04
N ARG A 78 8.37 2.28 -4.98
CA ARG A 78 9.12 3.54 -5.13
C ARG A 78 8.20 4.75 -5.33
N HIS A 79 7.20 4.61 -6.20
CA HIS A 79 6.25 5.67 -6.56
C HIS A 79 4.85 5.47 -5.95
N LYS A 80 4.53 4.28 -5.45
CA LYS A 80 3.24 3.95 -4.83
C LYS A 80 3.29 4.27 -3.33
N ARG A 81 2.74 5.43 -2.95
CA ARG A 81 2.72 5.94 -1.57
C ARG A 81 1.30 6.17 -1.02
N HIS A 82 0.30 5.87 -1.83
CA HIS A 82 -1.11 6.02 -1.51
C HIS A 82 -1.80 4.66 -1.62
N VAL A 83 -2.87 4.50 -0.85
CA VAL A 83 -3.74 3.32 -0.86
C VAL A 83 -5.18 3.76 -0.98
N VAL A 84 -6.01 2.93 -1.61
CA VAL A 84 -7.46 3.18 -1.70
C VAL A 84 -8.09 2.95 -0.33
N LYS A 85 -8.93 3.89 0.12
CA LYS A 85 -9.72 3.73 1.34
C LYS A 85 -11.10 3.19 1.02
N ASN A 86 -11.85 3.87 0.15
CA ASN A 86 -13.18 3.49 -0.28
C ASN A 86 -13.52 4.09 -1.65
N ILE A 87 -14.51 3.50 -2.31
CA ILE A 87 -15.12 4.02 -3.53
C ILE A 87 -16.24 4.97 -3.11
N ILE A 88 -16.19 6.21 -3.60
CA ILE A 88 -17.21 7.24 -3.34
C ILE A 88 -18.35 7.08 -4.34
N ALA A 89 -18.01 6.99 -5.62
CA ALA A 89 -18.97 6.77 -6.70
C ALA A 89 -18.38 5.78 -7.71
N PRO A 90 -18.98 4.59 -7.88
CA PRO A 90 -18.56 3.65 -8.91
C PRO A 90 -19.00 4.12 -10.29
N TYR A 91 -18.19 3.84 -11.31
CA TYR A 91 -18.52 4.03 -12.71
C TYR A 91 -18.70 2.68 -13.41
N GLY A 92 -19.80 2.50 -14.13
CA GLY A 92 -20.12 1.25 -14.82
C GLY A 92 -20.64 0.19 -13.84
N THR A 93 -19.84 -0.83 -13.54
CA THR A 93 -20.30 -1.95 -12.69
C THR A 93 -20.55 -1.50 -11.25
N PRO A 94 -21.63 -1.96 -10.59
CA PRO A 94 -21.90 -1.66 -9.18
C PRO A 94 -20.78 -2.11 -8.23
N ILE A 95 -20.80 -1.59 -6.99
CA ILE A 95 -19.84 -1.96 -5.93
C ILE A 95 -19.97 -3.44 -5.53
N GLU A 96 -21.19 -3.97 -5.56
CA GLU A 96 -21.51 -5.34 -5.11
C GLU A 96 -20.85 -6.42 -5.97
N GLU A 97 -20.72 -6.17 -7.28
CA GLU A 97 -20.10 -7.10 -8.23
C GLU A 97 -18.56 -7.06 -8.20
N ARG A 98 -17.97 -6.18 -7.38
CA ARG A 98 -16.53 -5.94 -7.33
C ARG A 98 -15.93 -6.58 -6.06
N PRO A 99 -14.66 -6.99 -6.10
CA PRO A 99 -14.02 -7.49 -4.90
C PRO A 99 -13.95 -6.38 -3.83
N PRO A 100 -14.20 -6.70 -2.56
CA PRO A 100 -14.22 -5.70 -1.49
C PRO A 100 -12.83 -5.10 -1.27
N ILE A 101 -12.79 -3.83 -0.87
CA ILE A 101 -11.52 -3.16 -0.51
C ILE A 101 -11.19 -3.51 0.95
N PRO A 102 -9.98 -4.05 1.23
CA PRO A 102 -9.61 -4.40 2.60
C PRO A 102 -9.59 -3.20 3.54
N SER A 103 -10.09 -3.40 4.76
CA SER A 103 -10.06 -2.39 5.81
C SER A 103 -8.62 -1.99 6.17
N GLU A 104 -8.44 -0.87 6.86
CA GLU A 104 -7.10 -0.44 7.32
C GLU A 104 -6.47 -1.49 8.25
N GLU A 105 -7.28 -2.11 9.09
CA GLU A 105 -6.87 -3.12 10.06
C GLU A 105 -6.41 -4.41 9.37
N GLU A 106 -7.19 -4.89 8.39
CA GLU A 106 -6.80 -6.05 7.57
C GLU A 106 -5.49 -5.80 6.82
N ARG A 107 -5.30 -4.59 6.28
CA ARG A 107 -4.05 -4.22 5.59
C ARG A 107 -2.85 -4.23 6.55
N LEU A 108 -3.03 -3.74 7.77
CA LEU A 108 -1.99 -3.75 8.80
C LEU A 108 -1.68 -5.18 9.26
N ALA A 109 -2.72 -5.98 9.54
CA ALA A 109 -2.59 -7.38 9.91
C ALA A 109 -1.83 -8.18 8.83
N ALA A 110 -2.19 -8.01 7.55
CA ALA A 110 -1.48 -8.64 6.44
C ALA A 110 0.00 -8.23 6.38
N ARG A 111 0.34 -6.97 6.71
CA ARG A 111 1.73 -6.49 6.74
C ARG A 111 2.51 -7.04 7.93
N ILE A 112 1.86 -7.21 9.09
CA ILE A 112 2.43 -7.84 10.28
C ILE A 112 2.71 -9.32 9.99
N GLN A 113 1.73 -10.05 9.46
CA GLN A 113 1.88 -11.47 9.07
C GLN A 113 3.03 -11.67 8.07
N GLN A 114 3.14 -10.83 7.03
CA GLN A 114 4.25 -10.88 6.08
C GLN A 114 5.61 -10.66 6.75
N ARG A 115 5.67 -9.79 7.76
CA ARG A 115 6.90 -9.52 8.51
C ARG A 115 7.25 -10.70 9.41
N GLU A 116 6.28 -11.24 10.15
CA GLU A 116 6.46 -12.41 11.02
C GLU A 116 6.92 -13.63 10.21
N ALA A 117 6.27 -13.90 9.07
CA ALA A 117 6.69 -14.98 8.15
C ALA A 117 8.14 -14.79 7.65
N LYS A 118 8.53 -13.55 7.35
CA LYS A 118 9.91 -13.22 6.94
C LYS A 118 10.91 -13.43 8.09
N GLU A 119 10.54 -13.08 9.31
CA GLU A 119 11.37 -13.25 10.51
C GLU A 119 11.52 -14.73 10.87
N ALA A 120 10.44 -15.51 10.83
CA ALA A 120 10.47 -16.97 11.00
C ALA A 120 11.39 -17.64 9.97
N ARG A 121 11.28 -17.27 8.68
CA ARG A 121 12.17 -17.76 7.63
C ARG A 121 13.65 -17.44 7.91
N ARG A 122 13.94 -16.25 8.44
CA ARG A 122 15.31 -15.85 8.80
C ARG A 122 15.84 -16.60 10.01
N ALA A 123 14.99 -16.90 11.00
CA ALA A 123 15.37 -17.67 12.17
C ALA A 123 15.78 -19.09 11.79
N ILE A 124 15.00 -19.74 10.92
CA ILE A 124 15.32 -21.08 10.39
C ILE A 124 16.68 -21.07 9.67
N GLY A 125 16.90 -20.11 8.76
CA GLY A 125 18.17 -20.01 8.03
C GLY A 125 19.39 -19.72 8.93
N LYS A 126 19.21 -18.95 10.02
CA LYS A 126 20.27 -18.77 11.02
C LYS A 126 20.55 -20.06 11.77
N HIS A 127 19.51 -20.77 12.20
CA HIS A 127 19.66 -22.04 12.92
C HIS A 127 20.39 -23.09 12.08
N SER A 128 20.02 -23.26 10.81
CA SER A 128 20.71 -24.21 9.92
C SER A 128 22.19 -23.87 9.71
N THR A 129 22.50 -22.59 9.55
CA THR A 129 23.89 -22.12 9.39
C THR A 129 24.72 -22.39 10.65
N THR A 130 24.17 -22.11 11.83
CA THR A 130 24.84 -22.40 13.11
C THR A 130 25.10 -23.88 13.29
N THR A 131 24.12 -24.75 13.00
CA THR A 131 24.28 -26.20 13.10
C THR A 131 25.36 -26.72 12.15
N SER A 132 25.42 -26.23 10.91
CA SER A 132 26.46 -26.63 9.95
C SER A 132 27.88 -26.18 10.35
N LYS A 133 28.01 -25.05 11.06
CA LYS A 133 29.30 -24.55 11.55
C LYS A 133 29.76 -25.25 12.82
N ALA A 134 28.83 -25.81 13.60
CA ALA A 134 29.11 -26.51 14.85
C ALA A 134 29.35 -28.02 14.67
N ALA A 135 29.12 -28.56 13.47
CA ALA A 135 29.51 -29.93 13.15
C ALA A 135 31.05 -30.01 13.13
N PRO A 136 31.70 -30.80 14.01
CA PRO A 136 33.14 -31.00 13.94
C PRO A 136 33.48 -31.65 12.59
N GLU A 137 34.49 -31.14 11.89
CA GLU A 137 35.08 -31.83 10.74
C GLU A 137 35.43 -33.24 11.20
N SER A 138 34.79 -34.26 10.61
CA SER A 138 35.12 -35.64 10.92
C SER A 138 36.58 -35.88 10.51
N GLU A 139 37.47 -36.04 11.49
CA GLU A 139 38.82 -36.54 11.29
C GLU A 139 38.73 -37.82 10.45
N VAL A 140 39.33 -37.75 9.26
CA VAL A 140 39.45 -38.87 8.34
C VAL A 140 40.83 -39.46 8.62
N ASP A 141 40.88 -40.58 9.35
CA ASP A 141 42.02 -41.48 9.49
C ASP A 141 41.57 -42.93 9.30
#